data_AF-U5QFZ1-F1
#
_entry.id   AF-U5QFZ1-F1
#
_cell.length_a   1.000
_cell.length_b   1.000
_cell.length_c   1.000
_cell.angle_alpha   90.00
_cell.angle_beta   90.00
_cell.angle_gamma   90.00
#
_symmetry.space_group_name_H-M   'P 1'
#
loop_
_entity.id
_entity.type
_entity.pdbx_description
1 polymer ?
#
loop_
_entity_poly.entity_id
_entity_poly.type
_entity_poly.pdbx_seq_one_letter_code
_entity_poly.pdbx_strand_id
1 'polypeptide(L)'
;MTAIASFQSIDDSGLQKRSIQFFCGTTTTERNSFSGSLYDSTAKLLAVWSSTTASLFCLPLFLAQVMAHLSDPLLLWPTPKTVRVVWFSEGAGSDHSVRVGHRLERVVPATSRRLSTLGEDGRSHVGSQHGQGELYERICYRPIYRHEAIVRGLDAGEVLPYRVVSHFEGRRTSSDIFALKAAPAAGSALKILLTSDHQLLPMVAANLQKVEQTVGRVDAVFFAGDLVNVPDRVSEWFDDNRGNAFFACLQGRAHYALAGRVYRGGALLQYAPIFPCIGNHEVMGAVADQAAFSLASARPVEAARALGIAEAQLIAHTYNSWSYQTLFGAPPYYALSFGDVRLIALYGTRVWRSPLRDRKGKYSEDPAQLDSPQHWGHGEFIFEPVCAGSLQYEWLKTELLKPEFRRARYRIVMLHHPLHGLGGNIVPPFCDPVADITRDDQGRIKAVRYRYPKAQDQLLNDLKPLLEAHGVQLVLFGHSHLWNRFDSGATHYLETANVGNTFGAYTGGAERENVPDEADYCRAGDPGGLEPVVPTLAPLTDAHGQPLPYLASNTITAFSILETANGTITSYAFDTGHPDGPVVAFDAFAL
;
A
#
# COMPACT_ATOMS: atom_id res chain seq x y z
N MET A 1 -29.08 4.57 -29.04
CA MET A 1 -28.29 4.23 -30.25
C MET A 1 -26.92 3.77 -29.79
N THR A 2 -26.30 2.82 -30.49
CA THR A 2 -25.23 2.00 -29.92
C THR A 2 -24.00 2.06 -30.81
N ALA A 3 -22.83 2.30 -30.21
CA ALA A 3 -21.53 2.18 -30.87
C ALA A 3 -20.60 1.37 -29.96
N ILE A 4 -20.28 0.14 -30.37
CA ILE A 4 -19.31 -0.73 -29.71
C ILE A 4 -18.11 -0.84 -30.66
N ALA A 5 -16.92 -0.46 -30.19
CA ALA A 5 -15.68 -0.60 -30.96
C ALA A 5 -14.89 -1.81 -30.44
N SER A 6 -14.90 -2.90 -31.21
CA SER A 6 -14.08 -4.09 -30.96
C SER A 6 -12.71 -3.95 -31.63
N PHE A 7 -11.63 -4.14 -30.87
CA PHE A 7 -10.30 -4.34 -31.44
C PHE A 7 -10.01 -5.83 -31.65
N GLN A 8 -9.50 -6.18 -32.84
CA GLN A 8 -8.94 -7.50 -33.14
C GLN A 8 -7.42 -7.38 -33.32
N SER A 9 -6.72 -8.49 -33.06
CA SER A 9 -5.27 -8.65 -33.22
C SER A 9 -4.85 -8.85 -34.69
N ILE A 10 -3.70 -8.32 -35.07
CA ILE A 10 -2.93 -8.74 -36.25
C ILE A 10 -1.45 -8.82 -35.84
N ASP A 11 -0.76 -9.88 -36.24
CA ASP A 11 0.66 -10.14 -35.97
C ASP A 11 1.58 -9.70 -37.12
N ASP A 12 2.88 -9.61 -36.79
CA ASP A 12 4.08 -9.52 -37.63
C ASP A 12 3.99 -9.41 -39.16
N SER A 13 4.65 -8.37 -39.71
CA SER A 13 5.93 -8.55 -40.46
C SER A 13 6.36 -7.25 -41.20
N GLY A 14 7.67 -7.00 -41.33
CA GLY A 14 8.15 -5.89 -42.18
C GLY A 14 9.54 -5.31 -41.90
N LEU A 15 10.62 -6.03 -42.23
CA LEU A 15 11.98 -5.49 -42.22
C LEU A 15 12.25 -4.55 -43.43
N GLN A 16 12.69 -3.31 -43.19
CA GLN A 16 13.57 -2.61 -44.14
C GLN A 16 14.71 -1.86 -43.44
N LYS A 17 15.91 -1.96 -44.03
CA LYS A 17 17.12 -1.24 -43.61
C LYS A 17 17.15 0.14 -44.27
N ARG A 18 17.68 1.14 -43.57
CA ARG A 18 18.31 2.31 -44.21
C ARG A 18 19.70 2.54 -43.63
N SER A 19 20.67 2.66 -44.52
CA SER A 19 22.08 2.91 -44.23
C SER A 19 22.42 4.38 -44.40
N ILE A 20 23.26 4.93 -43.51
CA ILE A 20 23.89 6.24 -43.69
C ILE A 20 25.40 6.04 -43.49
N GLN A 21 26.20 6.47 -44.47
CA GLN A 21 27.66 6.58 -44.36
C GLN A 21 28.03 8.01 -44.01
N PHE A 22 29.09 8.22 -43.23
CA PHE A 22 29.89 9.45 -43.29
C PHE A 22 31.38 9.15 -43.09
N PHE A 23 32.21 10.15 -43.40
CA PHE A 23 33.63 9.99 -43.73
C PHE A 23 34.58 9.83 -42.54
N CYS A 24 35.74 9.22 -42.81
CA CYS A 24 36.90 9.20 -41.93
C CYS A 24 37.85 10.37 -42.26
N GLY A 25 38.56 10.88 -41.25
CA GLY A 25 39.67 11.83 -41.40
C GLY A 25 40.84 11.44 -40.50
N THR A 26 42.06 11.69 -40.95
CA THR A 26 43.31 11.19 -40.34
C THR A 26 44.44 12.23 -40.39
N THR A 27 45.16 12.42 -39.28
CA THR A 27 46.56 12.91 -39.09
C THR A 27 46.79 13.12 -37.56
N THR A 28 47.71 12.44 -36.85
CA THR A 28 49.17 12.69 -36.68
C THR A 28 49.51 14.06 -36.04
N THR A 29 50.43 14.25 -35.06
CA THR A 29 51.54 13.40 -34.55
C THR A 29 52.19 13.95 -33.24
N GLU A 30 52.91 13.10 -32.48
CA GLU A 30 54.11 13.42 -31.61
C GLU A 30 53.97 14.32 -30.33
N ARG A 31 54.83 14.31 -29.28
CA ARG A 31 55.98 13.45 -28.82
C ARG A 31 56.35 13.63 -27.31
N ASN A 32 57.20 12.73 -26.80
CA ASN A 32 58.07 12.77 -25.59
C ASN A 32 57.38 12.74 -24.19
N SER A 33 57.68 11.88 -23.20
CA SER A 33 58.93 11.25 -22.64
C SER A 33 59.76 12.18 -21.74
N PHE A 34 60.44 11.77 -20.65
CA PHE A 34 60.87 10.45 -20.08
C PHE A 34 60.24 10.22 -18.67
N SER A 35 60.55 9.28 -17.73
CA SER A 35 61.47 8.11 -17.50
C SER A 35 60.94 7.34 -16.24
N GLY A 36 61.38 6.14 -15.81
CA GLY A 36 62.34 5.15 -16.35
C GLY A 36 62.64 3.97 -15.39
N SER A 37 63.34 2.93 -15.87
CA SER A 37 63.81 1.67 -15.22
C SER A 37 62.72 0.71 -14.68
N LEU A 38 62.45 -0.50 -15.22
CA LEU A 38 63.23 -1.64 -15.76
C LEU A 38 63.77 -2.65 -14.72
N TYR A 39 63.22 -3.87 -14.76
CA TYR A 39 63.95 -5.12 -15.00
C TYR A 39 63.06 -6.06 -15.85
N ASP A 40 63.63 -7.00 -16.60
CA ASP A 40 63.03 -7.60 -17.81
C ASP A 40 62.97 -9.15 -17.81
N SER A 41 62.21 -9.73 -18.76
CA SER A 41 61.93 -11.15 -19.10
C SER A 41 60.54 -11.66 -18.64
N THR A 42 59.65 -12.20 -19.49
CA THR A 42 59.67 -12.30 -20.97
C THR A 42 58.28 -12.48 -21.61
N ALA A 43 58.22 -12.25 -22.93
CA ALA A 43 57.36 -12.87 -23.97
C ALA A 43 56.65 -14.22 -23.67
N LYS A 44 55.48 -14.59 -24.22
CA LYS A 44 54.51 -14.08 -25.26
C LYS A 44 53.21 -14.95 -25.14
N LEU A 45 52.04 -14.76 -25.80
CA LEU A 45 51.55 -13.91 -26.91
C LEU A 45 50.03 -13.59 -26.75
N LEU A 46 49.49 -12.79 -27.67
CA LEU A 46 48.10 -12.41 -28.00
C LEU A 46 46.94 -13.43 -27.83
N ALA A 47 45.81 -12.91 -27.32
CA ALA A 47 44.46 -13.18 -27.82
C ALA A 47 43.58 -11.90 -27.71
N VAL A 48 42.61 -11.72 -28.62
CA VAL A 48 41.87 -10.46 -28.87
C VAL A 48 40.88 -10.08 -27.75
N TRP A 49 40.84 -8.79 -27.37
CA TRP A 49 39.71 -8.21 -26.63
C TRP A 49 38.55 -7.88 -27.58
N SER A 50 37.37 -8.45 -27.34
CA SER A 50 36.10 -7.95 -27.86
C SER A 50 35.28 -7.33 -26.73
N SER A 51 35.00 -6.03 -26.84
CA SER A 51 34.21 -5.30 -25.85
C SER A 51 32.72 -5.63 -25.98
N THR A 52 32.22 -6.52 -25.13
CA THR A 52 30.78 -6.77 -24.98
C THR A 52 30.36 -6.36 -23.58
N THR A 53 29.44 -5.39 -23.46
CA THR A 53 28.85 -4.99 -22.17
C THR A 53 27.91 -6.08 -21.66
N ALA A 54 28.47 -7.06 -20.96
CA ALA A 54 27.69 -8.03 -20.22
C ALA A 54 27.02 -7.34 -19.04
N SER A 55 25.70 -7.20 -19.07
CA SER A 55 24.92 -6.89 -17.87
C SER A 55 25.05 -8.06 -16.90
N LEU A 56 25.89 -7.92 -15.86
CA LEU A 56 25.99 -8.94 -14.83
C LEU A 56 24.65 -9.06 -14.08
N PHE A 57 23.89 -10.10 -14.42
CA PHE A 57 22.89 -10.65 -13.52
C PHE A 57 23.60 -11.16 -12.26
N CYS A 58 23.62 -10.34 -11.21
CA CYS A 58 24.01 -10.78 -9.88
C CYS A 58 22.91 -11.69 -9.32
N LEU A 59 22.93 -12.96 -9.72
CA LEU A 59 22.32 -14.03 -8.94
C LEU A 59 23.36 -14.50 -7.91
N PRO A 60 23.20 -14.20 -6.60
CA PRO A 60 23.82 -15.02 -5.58
C PRO A 60 23.24 -16.43 -5.72
N LEU A 61 24.08 -17.40 -6.12
CA LEU A 61 23.64 -18.73 -6.53
C LEU A 61 23.30 -19.65 -5.34
N PHE A 62 22.41 -19.17 -4.46
CA PHE A 62 21.71 -20.06 -3.55
C PHE A 62 20.79 -20.98 -4.37
N LEU A 63 20.99 -22.29 -4.20
CA LEU A 63 19.96 -23.29 -4.48
C LEU A 63 18.85 -23.16 -3.42
N ALA A 64 18.15 -22.03 -3.45
CA ALA A 64 16.92 -21.83 -2.70
C ALA A 64 15.93 -22.88 -3.19
N GLN A 65 15.59 -23.81 -2.30
CA GLN A 65 14.61 -24.86 -2.54
C GLN A 65 13.27 -24.18 -2.81
N VAL A 66 12.90 -24.04 -4.09
CA VAL A 66 11.81 -23.17 -4.56
C VAL A 66 10.57 -23.35 -3.70
N MET A 67 10.21 -22.30 -2.95
CA MET A 67 8.94 -22.25 -2.22
C MET A 67 7.83 -22.22 -3.27
N ALA A 68 7.29 -23.40 -3.57
CA ALA A 68 6.35 -23.59 -4.67
C ALA A 68 5.10 -22.71 -4.56
N HIS A 69 4.76 -22.28 -3.35
CA HIS A 69 3.85 -21.17 -3.08
C HIS A 69 4.53 -20.21 -2.08
N LEU A 70 4.53 -18.91 -2.39
CA LEU A 70 5.03 -17.83 -1.51
C LEU A 70 3.97 -17.36 -0.50
N SER A 71 2.71 -17.72 -0.73
CA SER A 71 1.57 -17.46 0.14
C SER A 71 0.60 -18.63 0.07
N ASP A 72 -0.27 -18.79 1.07
CA ASP A 72 -1.53 -19.50 0.83
C ASP A 72 -2.37 -18.75 -0.22
N PRO A 73 -3.39 -19.39 -0.83
CA PRO A 73 -4.26 -18.70 -1.76
C PRO A 73 -5.19 -17.69 -1.06
N LEU A 74 -5.25 -16.47 -1.60
CA LEU A 74 -6.22 -15.45 -1.20
C LEU A 74 -7.44 -15.39 -2.13
N LEU A 75 -8.59 -15.04 -1.55
CA LEU A 75 -9.83 -14.79 -2.29
C LEU A 75 -9.96 -13.31 -2.67
N LEU A 76 -10.43 -13.03 -3.89
CA LEU A 76 -10.58 -11.68 -4.43
C LEU A 76 -11.81 -11.54 -5.33
N TRP A 77 -12.38 -10.33 -5.39
CA TRP A 77 -13.46 -9.89 -6.28
C TRP A 77 -14.59 -10.92 -6.50
N PRO A 78 -15.27 -11.39 -5.43
CA PRO A 78 -16.43 -12.26 -5.57
C PRO A 78 -17.59 -11.54 -6.26
N THR A 79 -18.40 -12.31 -6.98
CA THR A 79 -19.68 -11.91 -7.56
C THR A 79 -20.75 -12.94 -7.15
N PRO A 80 -22.04 -12.72 -7.41
CA PRO A 80 -23.09 -13.69 -7.07
C PRO A 80 -22.94 -15.09 -7.70
N LYS A 81 -22.02 -15.28 -8.67
CA LYS A 81 -21.73 -16.58 -9.33
C LYS A 81 -20.24 -16.90 -9.49
N THR A 82 -19.32 -16.09 -8.97
CA THR A 82 -17.86 -16.29 -9.15
C THR A 82 -17.04 -15.84 -7.94
N VAL A 83 -15.82 -16.36 -7.80
CA VAL A 83 -14.75 -15.74 -7.00
C VAL A 83 -13.41 -15.93 -7.70
N ARG A 84 -12.47 -15.01 -7.51
CA ARG A 84 -11.09 -15.21 -7.95
C ARG A 84 -10.28 -15.82 -6.83
N VAL A 85 -9.57 -16.90 -7.13
CA VAL A 85 -8.57 -17.50 -6.25
C VAL A 85 -7.21 -17.13 -6.80
N VAL A 86 -6.40 -16.46 -5.98
CA VAL A 86 -5.09 -15.92 -6.37
C VAL A 86 -4.03 -16.46 -5.44
N TRP A 87 -2.84 -16.74 -5.97
CA TRP A 87 -1.67 -17.12 -5.18
C TRP A 87 -0.38 -16.76 -5.93
N PHE A 88 0.75 -16.82 -5.24
CA PHE A 88 2.04 -16.38 -5.76
C PHE A 88 3.12 -17.46 -5.66
N SER A 89 4.10 -17.42 -6.55
CA SER A 89 5.32 -18.25 -6.49
C SER A 89 6.54 -17.47 -6.98
N GLU A 90 7.73 -18.00 -6.64
CA GLU A 90 8.97 -17.59 -7.29
C GLU A 90 9.28 -18.55 -8.45
N GLY A 91 9.51 -18.01 -9.65
CA GLY A 91 9.54 -18.77 -10.89
C GLY A 91 8.13 -19.04 -11.48
N ALA A 92 8.09 -19.33 -12.77
CA ALA A 92 6.86 -19.32 -13.57
C ALA A 92 5.94 -20.54 -13.39
N GLY A 93 6.50 -21.69 -13.00
CA GLY A 93 5.85 -23.00 -13.04
C GLY A 93 5.53 -23.49 -14.47
N SER A 94 4.79 -24.60 -14.57
CA SER A 94 4.37 -25.21 -15.84
C SER A 94 2.87 -25.50 -15.95
N ASP A 95 2.18 -25.71 -14.83
CA ASP A 95 0.72 -25.82 -14.74
C ASP A 95 0.23 -25.31 -13.38
N HIS A 96 -0.93 -24.66 -13.37
CA HIS A 96 -1.52 -24.00 -12.21
C HIS A 96 -3.04 -24.17 -12.26
N SER A 97 -3.64 -24.76 -11.23
CA SER A 97 -5.09 -24.97 -11.18
C SER A 97 -5.64 -24.93 -9.75
N VAL A 98 -6.90 -24.50 -9.64
CA VAL A 98 -7.72 -24.72 -8.44
C VAL A 98 -8.44 -26.06 -8.58
N ARG A 99 -8.48 -26.82 -7.49
CA ARG A 99 -9.40 -27.94 -7.30
C ARG A 99 -10.49 -27.51 -6.32
N VAL A 100 -11.76 -27.70 -6.67
CA VAL A 100 -12.93 -27.15 -5.94
C VAL A 100 -14.14 -28.07 -6.05
N GLY A 101 -15.10 -27.91 -5.15
CA GLY A 101 -16.29 -28.77 -5.02
C GLY A 101 -16.15 -29.73 -3.84
N HIS A 102 -17.25 -30.36 -3.40
CA HIS A 102 -17.28 -31.09 -2.12
C HIS A 102 -16.26 -32.24 -1.99
N ARG A 103 -15.74 -32.77 -3.11
CA ARG A 103 -14.66 -33.77 -3.15
C ARG A 103 -13.45 -33.28 -3.97
N LEU A 104 -13.34 -31.96 -4.16
CA LEU A 104 -12.33 -31.28 -4.99
C LEU A 104 -12.31 -31.75 -6.46
N GLU A 105 -13.46 -32.21 -6.96
CA GLU A 105 -13.60 -32.89 -8.24
C GLU A 105 -13.52 -31.94 -9.46
N ARG A 106 -13.87 -30.66 -9.30
CA ARG A 106 -13.83 -29.68 -10.37
C ARG A 106 -12.43 -29.09 -10.49
N VAL A 107 -11.92 -28.99 -11.72
CA VAL A 107 -10.63 -28.36 -12.03
C VAL A 107 -10.87 -27.02 -12.71
N VAL A 108 -10.24 -25.96 -12.23
CA VAL A 108 -10.26 -24.63 -12.86
C VAL A 108 -8.81 -24.22 -13.14
N PRO A 109 -8.39 -24.07 -14.41
CA PRO A 109 -7.04 -23.60 -14.74
C PRO A 109 -6.85 -22.14 -14.31
N ALA A 110 -5.61 -21.78 -13.98
CA ALA A 110 -5.22 -20.41 -13.66
C ALA A 110 -4.43 -19.78 -14.81
N THR A 111 -4.50 -18.44 -14.92
CA THR A 111 -3.56 -17.66 -15.74
C THR A 111 -2.40 -17.17 -14.87
N SER A 112 -1.17 -17.28 -15.39
CA SER A 112 0.05 -16.82 -14.72
C SER A 112 0.54 -15.51 -15.32
N ARG A 113 0.89 -14.52 -14.50
CA ARG A 113 1.63 -13.31 -14.94
C ARG A 113 2.85 -13.06 -14.05
N ARG A 114 3.98 -12.65 -14.64
CA ARG A 114 5.13 -12.14 -13.88
C ARG A 114 4.78 -10.76 -13.31
N LEU A 115 5.20 -10.48 -12.10
CA LEU A 115 5.20 -9.15 -11.49
C LEU A 115 6.60 -8.55 -11.68
N SER A 116 6.72 -7.54 -12.54
CA SER A 116 8.02 -7.02 -13.00
C SER A 116 8.62 -5.90 -12.16
N THR A 117 7.83 -5.28 -11.27
CA THR A 117 8.27 -4.23 -10.33
C THR A 117 8.89 -4.79 -9.06
N LEU A 118 8.51 -6.02 -8.66
CA LEU A 118 8.85 -6.52 -7.34
C LEU A 118 10.30 -7.01 -7.26
N GLY A 119 11.03 -6.56 -6.24
CA GLY A 119 12.41 -6.96 -5.98
C GLY A 119 12.81 -6.90 -4.51
N GLU A 120 14.11 -6.91 -4.29
CA GLU A 120 14.74 -6.66 -2.98
C GLU A 120 15.78 -5.55 -3.14
N ASP A 121 16.18 -4.93 -2.04
CA ASP A 121 17.26 -3.96 -1.98
C ASP A 121 18.05 -4.10 -0.67
N GLY A 122 18.98 -3.19 -0.41
CA GLY A 122 19.86 -3.31 0.76
C GLY A 122 19.14 -3.18 2.09
N ARG A 123 17.90 -2.67 2.11
CA ARG A 123 17.06 -2.54 3.31
C ARG A 123 16.11 -3.73 3.49
N SER A 124 16.11 -4.71 2.58
CA SER A 124 15.32 -5.93 2.72
C SER A 124 15.77 -6.80 3.89
N HIS A 125 14.79 -7.41 4.55
CA HIS A 125 14.96 -8.39 5.63
C HIS A 125 14.61 -9.78 5.09
N VAL A 126 15.55 -10.42 4.38
CA VAL A 126 15.27 -11.63 3.58
C VAL A 126 16.47 -12.55 3.52
N GLY A 127 16.23 -13.87 3.61
CA GLY A 127 17.30 -14.86 3.70
C GLY A 127 18.22 -14.54 4.88
N SER A 128 19.52 -14.39 4.62
CA SER A 128 20.54 -13.98 5.60
C SER A 128 20.71 -12.46 5.76
N GLN A 129 20.06 -11.62 4.93
CA GLN A 129 20.21 -10.17 5.01
C GLN A 129 19.26 -9.58 6.06
N HIS A 130 19.78 -8.72 6.93
CA HIS A 130 18.99 -8.02 7.96
C HIS A 130 19.01 -6.50 7.78
N GLY A 131 18.69 -6.04 6.56
CA GLY A 131 18.60 -4.62 6.20
C GLY A 131 19.93 -3.87 6.04
N GLN A 132 21.05 -4.58 5.88
CA GLN A 132 22.42 -4.01 5.80
C GLN A 132 23.11 -4.15 4.42
N GLY A 133 22.40 -4.54 3.36
CA GLY A 133 22.96 -4.64 2.00
C GLY A 133 23.80 -5.88 1.69
N GLU A 134 23.87 -6.85 2.61
CA GLU A 134 24.75 -8.03 2.56
C GLU A 134 24.48 -8.99 1.39
N LEU A 135 23.27 -8.96 0.82
CA LEU A 135 22.82 -9.83 -0.29
C LEU A 135 22.38 -9.02 -1.51
N TYR A 136 21.85 -7.82 -1.30
CA TYR A 136 21.29 -6.94 -2.32
C TYR A 136 21.80 -5.50 -2.15
N GLU A 137 23.04 -5.22 -2.54
CA GLU A 137 23.62 -3.85 -2.50
C GLU A 137 22.76 -2.77 -3.23
N ARG A 138 21.91 -3.21 -4.16
CA ARG A 138 21.06 -2.40 -5.03
C ARG A 138 19.75 -3.12 -5.33
N ILE A 139 18.76 -2.40 -5.85
CA ILE A 139 17.49 -2.95 -6.36
C ILE A 139 17.75 -4.17 -7.28
N CYS A 140 17.16 -5.32 -6.93
CA CYS A 140 17.26 -6.58 -7.65
C CYS A 140 15.87 -7.24 -7.77
N TYR A 141 15.30 -7.27 -8.98
CA TYR A 141 13.95 -7.79 -9.22
C TYR A 141 13.89 -9.32 -9.12
N ARG A 142 13.04 -9.84 -8.23
CA ARG A 142 12.80 -11.29 -8.08
C ARG A 142 11.85 -11.80 -9.18
N PRO A 143 11.93 -13.07 -9.61
CA PRO A 143 11.05 -13.62 -10.63
C PRO A 143 9.69 -14.03 -10.02
N ILE A 144 8.94 -13.07 -9.48
CA ILE A 144 7.65 -13.33 -8.82
C ILE A 144 6.53 -13.50 -9.85
N TYR A 145 5.71 -14.53 -9.68
CA TYR A 145 4.53 -14.80 -10.50
C TYR A 145 3.26 -14.78 -9.66
N ARG A 146 2.20 -14.24 -10.25
CA ARG A 146 0.83 -14.26 -9.73
C ARG A 146 -0.01 -15.18 -10.60
N HIS A 147 -0.67 -16.14 -9.97
CA HIS A 147 -1.61 -17.05 -10.61
C HIS A 147 -3.04 -16.64 -10.24
N GLU A 148 -3.98 -16.66 -11.19
CA GLU A 148 -5.38 -16.35 -10.95
C GLU A 148 -6.30 -17.38 -11.63
N ALA A 149 -7.13 -18.05 -10.84
CA ALA A 149 -8.23 -18.88 -11.33
C ALA A 149 -9.57 -18.21 -10.98
N ILE A 150 -10.43 -18.03 -11.98
CA ILE A 150 -11.81 -17.55 -11.77
C ILE A 150 -12.72 -18.76 -11.59
N VAL A 151 -13.05 -19.10 -10.35
CA VAL A 151 -14.05 -20.11 -10.04
C VAL A 151 -15.43 -19.53 -10.40
N ARG A 152 -16.21 -20.27 -11.21
CA ARG A 152 -17.52 -19.87 -11.73
C ARG A 152 -18.58 -20.90 -11.38
N GLY A 153 -19.86 -20.55 -11.41
CA GLY A 153 -20.93 -21.49 -11.06
C GLY A 153 -20.81 -21.90 -9.60
N LEU A 154 -20.89 -20.89 -8.74
CA LEU A 154 -21.08 -20.98 -7.30
C LEU A 154 -22.53 -20.59 -6.99
N ASP A 155 -23.15 -21.20 -5.99
CA ASP A 155 -24.48 -20.77 -5.53
C ASP A 155 -24.41 -19.89 -4.26
N ALA A 156 -25.45 -19.08 -4.06
CA ALA A 156 -25.48 -18.09 -2.99
C ALA A 156 -25.65 -18.77 -1.63
N GLY A 157 -24.76 -18.48 -0.68
CA GLY A 157 -24.69 -19.15 0.62
C GLY A 157 -24.01 -20.53 0.60
N GLU A 158 -23.65 -21.06 -0.59
CA GLU A 158 -22.87 -22.29 -0.71
C GLU A 158 -21.44 -22.07 -0.19
N VAL A 159 -20.91 -23.07 0.53
CA VAL A 159 -19.52 -23.09 1.02
C VAL A 159 -18.83 -24.30 0.39
N LEU A 160 -17.98 -24.06 -0.60
CA LEU A 160 -17.25 -25.12 -1.29
C LEU A 160 -15.79 -25.20 -0.82
N PRO A 161 -15.28 -26.40 -0.46
CA PRO A 161 -13.87 -26.55 -0.19
C PRO A 161 -13.06 -26.40 -1.49
N TYR A 162 -11.86 -25.86 -1.39
CA TYR A 162 -10.92 -25.68 -2.50
C TYR A 162 -9.46 -25.85 -2.06
N ARG A 163 -8.56 -26.09 -3.01
CA ARG A 163 -7.11 -25.90 -2.83
C ARG A 163 -6.44 -25.51 -4.13
N VAL A 164 -5.32 -24.80 -4.07
CA VAL A 164 -4.49 -24.55 -5.27
C VAL A 164 -3.50 -25.68 -5.49
N VAL A 165 -3.19 -25.93 -6.76
CA VAL A 165 -2.24 -26.92 -7.25
C VAL A 165 -1.29 -26.22 -8.21
N SER A 166 -0.01 -26.52 -8.14
CA SER A 166 0.99 -25.96 -9.06
C SER A 166 2.09 -26.97 -9.35
N HIS A 167 2.65 -26.91 -10.55
CA HIS A 167 3.70 -27.78 -11.04
C HIS A 167 4.96 -26.99 -11.33
N PHE A 168 6.09 -27.38 -10.72
CA PHE A 168 7.41 -26.78 -10.90
C PHE A 168 8.41 -27.92 -11.13
N GLU A 169 9.19 -27.86 -12.22
CA GLU A 169 10.21 -28.87 -12.53
C GLU A 169 9.67 -30.32 -12.52
N GLY A 170 8.42 -30.51 -12.97
CA GLY A 170 7.69 -31.78 -12.93
C GLY A 170 7.14 -32.17 -11.55
N ARG A 171 7.58 -31.53 -10.46
CA ARG A 171 7.08 -31.74 -9.10
C ARG A 171 5.75 -31.03 -8.90
N ARG A 172 4.78 -31.72 -8.31
CA ARG A 172 3.47 -31.15 -7.92
C ARG A 172 3.51 -30.68 -6.47
N THR A 173 3.10 -29.45 -6.21
CA THR A 173 2.77 -28.94 -4.87
C THR A 173 1.30 -28.53 -4.80
N SER A 174 0.72 -28.45 -3.60
CA SER A 174 -0.66 -28.03 -3.38
C SER A 174 -0.80 -27.38 -2.00
N SER A 175 -1.62 -26.34 -1.89
CA SER A 175 -1.93 -25.70 -0.59
C SER A 175 -2.73 -26.65 0.31
N ASP A 176 -2.98 -26.25 1.56
CA ASP A 176 -4.02 -26.88 2.39
C ASP A 176 -5.43 -26.73 1.75
N ILE A 177 -6.42 -27.42 2.32
CA ILE A 177 -7.81 -27.33 1.87
C ILE A 177 -8.50 -26.20 2.63
N PHE A 178 -8.91 -25.18 1.89
CA PHE A 178 -9.61 -24.01 2.37
C PHE A 178 -11.07 -24.03 1.87
N ALA A 179 -11.83 -22.95 2.05
CA ALA A 179 -13.24 -22.88 1.65
C ALA A 179 -13.60 -21.51 1.08
N LEU A 180 -14.36 -21.50 -0.01
CA LEU A 180 -14.79 -20.29 -0.71
C LEU A 180 -16.32 -20.22 -0.81
N LYS A 181 -16.82 -19.00 -1.03
CA LYS A 181 -18.24 -18.66 -1.23
C LYS A 181 -18.40 -17.79 -2.48
N ALA A 182 -19.62 -17.69 -3.00
CA ALA A 182 -20.02 -16.55 -3.86
C ALA A 182 -20.06 -15.25 -3.04
N ALA A 183 -20.25 -14.10 -3.70
CA ALA A 183 -20.59 -12.86 -2.99
C ALA A 183 -21.91 -13.04 -2.22
N PRO A 184 -22.00 -12.60 -0.95
CA PRO A 184 -23.22 -12.72 -0.15
C PRO A 184 -24.34 -11.84 -0.72
N ALA A 185 -25.58 -12.34 -0.62
CA ALA A 185 -26.78 -11.62 -1.00
C ALA A 185 -27.14 -10.56 0.06
N ALA A 186 -27.91 -9.54 -0.33
CA ALA A 186 -28.54 -8.62 0.63
C ALA A 186 -29.38 -9.40 1.67
N GLY A 187 -29.42 -8.91 2.91
CA GLY A 187 -29.95 -9.60 4.08
C GLY A 187 -29.01 -10.62 4.73
N SER A 188 -27.80 -10.85 4.18
CA SER A 188 -26.81 -11.71 4.83
C SER A 188 -26.23 -11.04 6.08
N ALA A 189 -26.27 -11.76 7.20
CA ALA A 189 -25.45 -11.45 8.38
C ALA A 189 -23.99 -11.80 8.08
N LEU A 190 -23.11 -10.80 8.20
CA LEU A 190 -21.69 -10.87 7.87
C LEU A 190 -20.88 -10.23 8.99
N LYS A 191 -19.67 -10.73 9.23
CA LYS A 191 -18.66 -10.03 10.04
C LYS A 191 -17.56 -9.48 9.14
N ILE A 192 -17.31 -8.17 9.18
CA ILE A 192 -16.31 -7.52 8.32
C ILE A 192 -15.24 -6.90 9.21
N LEU A 193 -13.98 -7.30 9.01
CA LEU A 193 -12.83 -6.65 9.66
C LEU A 193 -12.59 -5.29 9.00
N LEU A 194 -12.50 -4.24 9.81
CA LEU A 194 -12.05 -2.91 9.42
C LEU A 194 -10.64 -2.71 10.00
N THR A 195 -9.65 -2.42 9.16
CA THR A 195 -8.25 -2.28 9.57
C THR A 195 -7.46 -1.43 8.56
N SER A 196 -6.26 -1.00 8.92
CA SER A 196 -5.33 -0.22 8.07
C SER A 196 -3.93 -0.26 8.68
N ASP A 197 -2.94 0.31 7.96
CA ASP A 197 -1.60 0.61 8.49
C ASP A 197 -0.87 -0.61 9.08
N HIS A 198 -0.89 -1.77 8.40
CA HIS A 198 -0.17 -2.94 8.91
C HIS A 198 1.34 -2.75 8.80
N GLN A 199 1.87 -2.35 7.64
CA GLN A 199 3.28 -1.94 7.43
C GLN A 199 4.37 -2.85 8.07
N LEU A 200 4.07 -4.12 8.35
CA LEU A 200 4.88 -5.05 9.15
C LEU A 200 5.16 -4.58 10.60
N LEU A 201 4.25 -3.84 11.20
CA LEU A 201 4.36 -3.32 12.56
C LEU A 201 4.30 -4.43 13.64
N PRO A 202 4.94 -4.23 14.81
CA PRO A 202 5.14 -5.28 15.81
C PRO A 202 3.88 -6.01 16.30
N MET A 203 2.73 -5.35 16.40
CA MET A 203 1.52 -5.96 16.96
C MET A 203 0.61 -6.60 15.90
N VAL A 204 0.87 -6.48 14.60
CA VAL A 204 0.00 -7.01 13.52
C VAL A 204 -0.27 -8.50 13.66
N ALA A 205 0.77 -9.30 13.88
CA ALA A 205 0.64 -10.76 14.06
C ALA A 205 -0.17 -11.13 15.32
N ALA A 206 -0.11 -10.31 16.37
CA ALA A 206 -0.92 -10.49 17.57
C ALA A 206 -2.37 -10.04 17.35
N ASN A 207 -2.57 -8.87 16.73
CA ASN A 207 -3.86 -8.28 16.37
C ASN A 207 -4.72 -9.26 15.56
N LEU A 208 -4.20 -9.76 14.43
CA LEU A 208 -4.95 -10.65 13.54
C LEU A 208 -5.21 -12.02 14.16
N GLN A 209 -4.30 -12.51 15.01
CA GLN A 209 -4.56 -13.71 15.80
C GLN A 209 -5.67 -13.47 16.85
N LYS A 210 -5.77 -12.25 17.39
CA LYS A 210 -6.86 -11.85 18.29
C LYS A 210 -8.18 -11.59 17.56
N VAL A 211 -8.19 -11.12 16.31
CA VAL A 211 -9.41 -11.09 15.47
C VAL A 211 -10.02 -12.49 15.39
N GLU A 212 -9.23 -13.49 14.96
CA GLU A 212 -9.71 -14.87 14.83
C GLU A 212 -10.13 -15.48 16.18
N GLN A 213 -9.38 -15.22 17.25
CA GLN A 213 -9.74 -15.69 18.60
C GLN A 213 -10.99 -15.00 19.19
N THR A 214 -11.35 -13.79 18.76
CA THR A 214 -12.44 -13.00 19.38
C THR A 214 -13.75 -13.14 18.64
N VAL A 215 -13.75 -13.01 17.31
CA VAL A 215 -15.00 -13.03 16.51
C VAL A 215 -15.15 -14.27 15.64
N GLY A 216 -14.12 -15.13 15.59
CA GLY A 216 -14.05 -16.29 14.70
C GLY A 216 -13.65 -15.87 13.29
N ARG A 217 -14.25 -16.52 12.29
CA ARG A 217 -14.02 -16.19 10.87
C ARG A 217 -14.80 -14.93 10.50
N VAL A 218 -14.13 -14.00 9.85
CA VAL A 218 -14.76 -12.87 9.15
C VAL A 218 -15.19 -13.29 7.74
N ASP A 219 -16.16 -12.59 7.16
CA ASP A 219 -16.64 -12.78 5.79
C ASP A 219 -16.00 -11.81 4.79
N ALA A 220 -15.33 -10.74 5.25
CA ALA A 220 -14.50 -9.84 4.44
C ALA A 220 -13.49 -9.06 5.30
N VAL A 221 -12.45 -8.52 4.65
CA VAL A 221 -11.53 -7.53 5.22
C VAL A 221 -11.59 -6.25 4.39
N PHE A 222 -11.95 -5.13 5.02
CA PHE A 222 -11.84 -3.78 4.44
C PHE A 222 -10.55 -3.15 4.97
N PHE A 223 -9.66 -2.73 4.06
CA PHE A 223 -8.29 -2.34 4.40
C PHE A 223 -7.98 -0.91 3.93
N ALA A 224 -7.93 0.06 4.84
CA ALA A 224 -7.85 1.48 4.50
C ALA A 224 -6.41 1.99 4.23
N GLY A 225 -5.69 1.26 3.36
CA GLY A 225 -4.32 1.57 2.93
C GLY A 225 -3.23 1.22 3.95
N ASP A 226 -1.99 1.34 3.47
CA ASP A 226 -0.73 1.02 4.14
C ASP A 226 -0.63 -0.44 4.59
N LEU A 227 -0.68 -1.34 3.60
CA LEU A 227 -0.59 -2.78 3.75
C LEU A 227 0.84 -3.22 4.11
N VAL A 228 1.83 -2.68 3.41
CA VAL A 228 3.28 -2.86 3.66
C VAL A 228 3.95 -1.49 3.83
N ASN A 229 5.25 -1.45 4.11
CA ASN A 229 6.02 -0.21 4.23
C ASN A 229 6.74 0.16 2.92
N VAL A 230 7.07 -0.80 2.06
CA VAL A 230 7.67 -0.57 0.73
C VAL A 230 7.02 -1.50 -0.30
N PRO A 231 6.19 -0.99 -1.24
CA PRO A 231 5.27 -1.81 -2.03
C PRO A 231 5.93 -2.66 -3.10
N ASP A 232 7.15 -2.29 -3.55
CA ASP A 232 7.92 -3.08 -4.51
C ASP A 232 8.88 -4.08 -3.82
N ARG A 233 8.99 -4.07 -2.47
CA ARG A 233 9.83 -5.01 -1.74
C ARG A 233 9.11 -6.34 -1.53
N VAL A 234 9.60 -7.41 -2.14
CA VAL A 234 8.97 -8.74 -2.15
C VAL A 234 8.86 -9.34 -0.75
N SER A 235 9.96 -9.28 0.01
CA SER A 235 10.02 -9.81 1.37
C SER A 235 8.91 -9.26 2.29
N GLU A 236 8.55 -7.98 2.16
CA GLU A 236 7.48 -7.39 2.96
C GLU A 236 6.11 -8.02 2.71
N TRP A 237 5.85 -8.50 1.49
CA TRP A 237 4.62 -9.23 1.16
C TRP A 237 4.64 -10.69 1.64
N PHE A 238 5.77 -11.39 1.47
CA PHE A 238 5.83 -12.85 1.51
C PHE A 238 6.73 -13.45 2.60
N ASP A 239 8.03 -13.14 2.58
CA ASP A 239 9.08 -13.92 3.24
C ASP A 239 10.09 -13.08 4.07
N ASP A 240 9.61 -11.99 4.68
CA ASP A 240 10.37 -11.19 5.65
C ASP A 240 10.90 -12.03 6.83
N ASN A 241 12.22 -12.02 7.03
CA ASN A 241 12.92 -12.84 8.02
C ASN A 241 12.73 -12.38 9.48
N ARG A 242 12.01 -11.27 9.72
CA ARG A 242 11.49 -10.89 11.05
C ARG A 242 10.18 -11.63 11.38
N GLY A 243 9.53 -12.24 10.39
CA GLY A 243 8.38 -13.13 10.57
C GLY A 243 7.01 -12.46 10.60
N ASN A 244 6.91 -11.23 10.11
CA ASN A 244 5.73 -10.35 10.12
C ASN A 244 5.20 -9.97 8.71
N ALA A 245 5.69 -10.60 7.65
CA ALA A 245 5.27 -10.35 6.26
C ALA A 245 3.73 -10.35 6.07
N PHE A 246 3.23 -9.46 5.21
CA PHE A 246 1.81 -9.12 5.10
C PHE A 246 0.90 -10.33 4.89
N PHE A 247 1.18 -11.15 3.86
CA PHE A 247 0.36 -12.33 3.60
C PHE A 247 0.50 -13.38 4.71
N ALA A 248 1.69 -13.55 5.29
CA ALA A 248 1.89 -14.49 6.39
C ALA A 248 1.05 -14.12 7.62
N CYS A 249 0.96 -12.84 7.98
CA CYS A 249 0.12 -12.31 9.06
C CYS A 249 -1.38 -12.49 8.80
N LEU A 250 -1.84 -12.26 7.56
CA LEU A 250 -3.25 -12.39 7.18
C LEU A 250 -3.67 -13.83 6.77
N GLN A 251 -2.77 -14.79 6.91
CA GLN A 251 -2.98 -16.21 6.57
C GLN A 251 -2.69 -17.19 7.73
N GLY A 252 -2.36 -16.70 8.93
CA GLY A 252 -2.04 -17.56 10.08
C GLY A 252 -0.67 -18.26 9.96
N ARG A 253 0.24 -17.72 9.14
CA ARG A 253 1.56 -18.31 8.83
C ARG A 253 2.74 -17.47 9.36
N ALA A 254 2.49 -16.35 10.03
CA ALA A 254 3.54 -15.51 10.62
C ALA A 254 4.35 -16.26 11.69
N HIS A 255 5.48 -15.69 12.09
CA HIS A 255 6.34 -16.23 13.14
C HIS A 255 6.97 -15.12 14.01
N TYR A 256 6.26 -14.01 14.17
CA TYR A 256 6.74 -12.83 14.86
C TYR A 256 6.80 -13.02 16.38
N ALA A 257 7.93 -12.67 16.99
CA ALA A 257 8.15 -12.77 18.44
C ALA A 257 7.87 -11.43 19.13
N LEU A 258 6.90 -11.41 20.05
CA LEU A 258 6.47 -10.23 20.81
C LEU A 258 6.12 -10.63 22.25
N ALA A 259 6.60 -9.87 23.24
CA ALA A 259 6.30 -10.07 24.67
C ALA A 259 6.48 -11.53 25.15
N GLY A 260 7.53 -12.22 24.68
CA GLY A 260 7.83 -13.60 25.03
C GLY A 260 6.94 -14.66 24.34
N ARG A 261 6.09 -14.28 23.39
CA ARG A 261 5.28 -15.20 22.58
C ARG A 261 5.59 -15.10 21.10
N VAL A 262 5.40 -16.20 20.37
CA VAL A 262 5.40 -16.20 18.91
C VAL A 262 3.95 -16.17 18.43
N TYR A 263 3.59 -15.09 17.74
CA TYR A 263 2.27 -14.92 17.14
C TYR A 263 2.26 -15.37 15.68
N ARG A 264 1.12 -15.92 15.24
CA ARG A 264 0.93 -16.51 13.90
C ARG A 264 0.10 -15.65 12.96
N GLY A 265 -0.51 -14.57 13.44
CA GLY A 265 -1.57 -13.89 12.70
C GLY A 265 -2.87 -14.69 12.70
N GLY A 266 -3.81 -14.33 11.83
CA GLY A 266 -5.10 -15.00 11.67
C GLY A 266 -5.26 -15.58 10.26
N ALA A 267 -5.90 -16.75 10.14
CA ALA A 267 -6.13 -17.41 8.86
C ALA A 267 -7.35 -16.81 8.13
N LEU A 268 -7.21 -15.59 7.61
CA LEU A 268 -8.34 -14.82 7.08
C LEU A 268 -8.48 -14.96 5.56
N LEU A 269 -7.43 -14.68 4.79
CA LEU A 269 -7.52 -14.49 3.33
C LEU A 269 -7.88 -15.77 2.55
N GLN A 270 -7.67 -16.94 3.14
CA GLN A 270 -8.07 -18.22 2.55
C GLN A 270 -9.58 -18.51 2.63
N TYR A 271 -10.34 -17.66 3.34
CA TYR A 271 -11.78 -17.80 3.53
C TYR A 271 -12.58 -16.50 3.28
N ALA A 272 -11.92 -15.34 3.43
CA ALA A 272 -12.52 -14.02 3.28
C ALA A 272 -11.80 -13.20 2.19
N PRO A 273 -12.54 -12.52 1.28
CA PRO A 273 -11.95 -11.54 0.37
C PRO A 273 -11.42 -10.32 1.12
N ILE A 274 -10.30 -9.79 0.64
CA ILE A 274 -9.79 -8.46 1.02
C ILE A 274 -10.16 -7.41 -0.03
N PHE A 275 -10.59 -6.26 0.46
CA PHE A 275 -10.92 -5.07 -0.31
C PHE A 275 -10.09 -3.90 0.22
N PRO A 276 -8.91 -3.63 -0.37
CA PRO A 276 -8.03 -2.54 0.06
C PRO A 276 -8.28 -1.24 -0.72
N CYS A 277 -7.81 -0.11 -0.20
CA CYS A 277 -7.52 1.11 -0.97
C CYS A 277 -6.01 1.41 -0.96
N ILE A 278 -5.60 2.47 -1.66
CA ILE A 278 -4.20 2.91 -1.74
C ILE A 278 -3.90 3.89 -0.60
N GLY A 279 -3.01 3.49 0.33
CA GLY A 279 -2.31 4.39 1.23
C GLY A 279 -1.01 4.91 0.62
N ASN A 280 -0.28 5.77 1.34
CA ASN A 280 0.95 6.34 0.78
C ASN A 280 2.11 5.32 0.73
N HIS A 281 2.05 4.22 1.49
CA HIS A 281 2.98 3.10 1.34
C HIS A 281 2.53 2.06 0.30
N GLU A 282 1.39 2.22 -0.38
CA GLU A 282 1.12 1.53 -1.66
C GLU A 282 1.73 2.23 -2.88
N VAL A 283 2.33 3.41 -2.68
CA VAL A 283 2.95 4.21 -3.74
C VAL A 283 4.47 4.02 -3.70
N MET A 284 5.05 3.54 -4.80
CA MET A 284 6.48 3.60 -5.03
C MET A 284 6.86 4.98 -5.58
N GLY A 285 7.96 5.56 -5.11
CA GLY A 285 8.52 6.79 -5.68
C GLY A 285 9.26 6.55 -7.00
N ALA A 286 10.11 7.50 -7.39
CA ALA A 286 11.03 7.29 -8.51
C ALA A 286 11.96 6.10 -8.22
N VAL A 287 12.11 5.20 -9.18
CA VAL A 287 13.02 4.04 -9.14
C VAL A 287 14.25 4.22 -10.04
N ALA A 288 14.17 5.12 -11.02
CA ALA A 288 15.31 5.51 -11.82
C ALA A 288 16.40 6.15 -10.96
N ASP A 289 17.65 5.77 -11.23
CA ASP A 289 18.86 6.27 -10.57
C ASP A 289 18.90 6.02 -9.04
N GLN A 290 17.99 5.19 -8.50
CA GLN A 290 17.96 4.84 -7.06
C GLN A 290 18.70 3.54 -6.78
N ALA A 291 19.43 3.50 -5.66
CA ALA A 291 20.02 2.27 -5.14
C ALA A 291 19.02 1.40 -4.36
N ALA A 292 17.95 1.98 -3.81
CA ALA A 292 16.96 1.31 -2.96
C ALA A 292 15.56 1.89 -3.20
N PHE A 293 14.53 1.07 -2.96
CA PHE A 293 13.12 1.46 -3.05
C PHE A 293 12.75 2.47 -1.96
N SER A 294 11.95 3.48 -2.31
CA SER A 294 11.65 4.60 -1.40
C SER A 294 10.42 5.40 -1.83
N LEU A 295 9.59 5.79 -0.86
CA LEU A 295 8.57 6.82 -1.03
C LEU A 295 9.20 8.25 -1.09
N ALA A 296 10.38 8.43 -0.50
CA ALA A 296 11.06 9.73 -0.43
C ALA A 296 11.70 10.18 -1.76
N SER A 297 11.81 9.28 -2.75
CA SER A 297 12.18 9.62 -4.13
C SER A 297 10.99 10.05 -4.99
N ALA A 298 9.75 9.93 -4.49
CA ALA A 298 8.55 10.34 -5.23
C ALA A 298 8.60 11.83 -5.60
N ARG A 299 8.29 12.16 -6.86
CA ARG A 299 8.30 13.53 -7.42
C ARG A 299 7.02 13.81 -8.22
N PRO A 300 6.42 15.02 -8.17
CA PRO A 300 5.30 15.38 -9.03
C PRO A 300 5.65 15.22 -10.51
N VAL A 301 4.65 14.84 -11.32
CA VAL A 301 4.84 14.65 -12.77
C VAL A 301 5.32 15.93 -13.45
N GLU A 302 4.73 17.07 -13.08
CA GLU A 302 5.08 18.39 -13.62
C GLU A 302 6.51 18.81 -13.25
N ALA A 303 7.01 18.41 -12.07
CA ALA A 303 8.40 18.66 -11.69
C ALA A 303 9.38 17.76 -12.46
N ALA A 304 9.00 16.51 -12.79
CA ALA A 304 9.82 15.68 -13.69
C ALA A 304 9.81 16.20 -15.13
N ARG A 305 8.67 16.66 -15.66
CA ARG A 305 8.58 17.33 -16.97
C ARG A 305 9.41 18.62 -17.01
N ALA A 306 9.41 19.42 -15.94
CA ALA A 306 10.24 20.62 -15.81
C ALA A 306 11.76 20.34 -15.79
N LEU A 307 12.17 19.14 -15.39
CA LEU A 307 13.56 18.64 -15.45
C LEU A 307 13.92 18.05 -16.83
N GLY A 308 13.02 18.11 -17.81
CA GLY A 308 13.25 17.59 -19.16
C GLY A 308 13.10 16.07 -19.30
N ILE A 309 12.53 15.38 -18.31
CA ILE A 309 12.25 13.94 -18.40
C ILE A 309 11.19 13.71 -19.49
N ALA A 310 11.49 12.84 -20.46
CA ALA A 310 10.57 12.53 -21.54
C ALA A 310 9.34 11.75 -21.05
N GLU A 311 8.20 11.96 -21.70
CA GLU A 311 6.90 11.39 -21.31
C GLU A 311 6.95 9.86 -21.08
N ALA A 312 7.63 9.13 -21.97
CA ALA A 312 7.81 7.68 -21.89
C ALA A 312 8.69 7.18 -20.72
N GLN A 313 9.40 8.09 -20.03
CA GLN A 313 10.25 7.79 -18.88
C GLN A 313 9.63 8.23 -17.54
N LEU A 314 8.60 9.09 -17.55
CA LEU A 314 8.09 9.76 -16.34
C LEU A 314 7.81 8.78 -15.19
N ILE A 315 7.13 7.67 -15.47
CA ILE A 315 6.76 6.64 -14.46
C ILE A 315 7.96 6.12 -13.63
N ALA A 316 9.17 6.10 -14.20
CA ALA A 316 10.38 5.69 -13.50
C ALA A 316 11.02 6.83 -12.68
N HIS A 317 10.74 8.09 -13.02
CA HIS A 317 11.28 9.31 -12.39
C HIS A 317 10.24 10.11 -11.56
N THR A 318 9.02 9.61 -11.38
CA THR A 318 7.93 10.26 -10.62
C THR A 318 7.44 9.40 -9.44
N TYR A 319 6.40 8.59 -9.62
CA TYR A 319 5.80 7.65 -8.67
C TYR A 319 4.81 6.73 -9.38
N ASN A 320 4.45 5.59 -8.77
CA ASN A 320 3.41 4.68 -9.26
C ASN A 320 2.79 3.85 -8.12
N SER A 321 1.62 3.25 -8.34
CA SER A 321 0.98 2.27 -7.43
C SER A 321 0.82 0.87 -8.06
N TRP A 322 1.69 0.53 -9.01
CA TRP A 322 1.55 -0.68 -9.84
C TRP A 322 1.59 -1.97 -9.02
N SER A 323 2.38 -2.03 -7.95
CA SER A 323 2.49 -3.24 -7.13
C SER A 323 1.18 -3.55 -6.41
N TYR A 324 0.48 -2.56 -5.83
CA TYR A 324 -0.90 -2.70 -5.36
C TYR A 324 -1.85 -3.19 -6.47
N GLN A 325 -1.85 -2.50 -7.63
CA GLN A 325 -2.76 -2.84 -8.75
C GLN A 325 -2.50 -4.24 -9.30
N THR A 326 -1.25 -4.71 -9.30
CA THR A 326 -0.86 -6.00 -9.87
C THR A 326 -0.91 -7.17 -8.89
N LEU A 327 -0.78 -6.93 -7.58
CA LEU A 327 -1.08 -7.93 -6.53
C LEU A 327 -2.59 -8.17 -6.42
N PHE A 328 -3.38 -7.12 -6.17
CA PHE A 328 -4.81 -7.26 -5.91
C PHE A 328 -5.67 -7.32 -7.19
N GLY A 329 -5.19 -6.76 -8.32
CA GLY A 329 -6.00 -6.65 -9.54
C GLY A 329 -7.07 -5.55 -9.45
N ALA A 330 -6.85 -4.56 -8.57
CA ALA A 330 -7.72 -3.40 -8.38
C ALA A 330 -7.36 -2.25 -9.33
N PRO A 331 -8.34 -1.42 -9.75
CA PRO A 331 -8.06 -0.04 -10.16
C PRO A 331 -7.69 0.82 -8.92
N PRO A 332 -7.21 2.07 -9.10
CA PRO A 332 -6.83 2.92 -7.97
C PRO A 332 -8.00 3.25 -7.02
N TYR A 333 -9.19 3.46 -7.57
CA TYR A 333 -10.45 3.66 -6.86
C TYR A 333 -11.58 2.81 -7.50
N TYR A 334 -12.52 2.34 -6.69
CA TYR A 334 -13.61 1.45 -7.12
C TYR A 334 -14.83 1.50 -6.20
N ALA A 335 -15.94 0.90 -6.64
CA ALA A 335 -17.13 0.71 -5.81
C ALA A 335 -17.78 -0.66 -6.06
N LEU A 336 -18.16 -1.35 -4.99
CA LEU A 336 -18.77 -2.69 -5.03
C LEU A 336 -19.85 -2.86 -3.95
N SER A 337 -20.69 -3.87 -4.13
CA SER A 337 -21.70 -4.26 -3.15
C SER A 337 -21.39 -5.65 -2.60
N PHE A 338 -21.46 -5.81 -1.29
CA PHE A 338 -21.14 -7.04 -0.57
C PHE A 338 -22.17 -7.26 0.54
N GLY A 339 -23.16 -8.13 0.28
CA GLY A 339 -24.34 -8.26 1.14
C GLY A 339 -25.13 -6.95 1.19
N ASP A 340 -25.34 -6.46 2.42
CA ASP A 340 -26.05 -5.20 2.72
C ASP A 340 -25.21 -3.92 2.52
N VAL A 341 -23.91 -4.06 2.25
CA VAL A 341 -22.94 -2.95 2.19
C VAL A 341 -22.70 -2.49 0.74
N ARG A 342 -22.70 -1.17 0.50
CA ARG A 342 -21.98 -0.55 -0.62
C ARG A 342 -20.66 0.00 -0.08
N LEU A 343 -19.54 -0.55 -0.56
CA LEU A 343 -18.21 -0.03 -0.31
C LEU A 343 -17.75 0.80 -1.51
N ILE A 344 -17.27 2.01 -1.24
CA ILE A 344 -16.53 2.85 -2.17
C ILE A 344 -15.10 2.98 -1.63
N ALA A 345 -14.10 2.58 -2.41
CA ALA A 345 -12.68 2.76 -2.11
C ALA A 345 -12.12 3.89 -2.96
N LEU A 346 -11.49 4.88 -2.34
CA LEU A 346 -10.90 6.06 -2.96
C LEU A 346 -9.37 6.03 -2.84
N TYR A 347 -8.69 6.56 -3.85
CA TYR A 347 -7.28 6.92 -3.80
C TYR A 347 -7.16 8.32 -3.20
N GLY A 348 -7.42 8.43 -1.89
CA GLY A 348 -7.28 9.67 -1.12
C GLY A 348 -6.04 9.61 -0.23
N THR A 349 -4.88 9.97 -0.77
CA THR A 349 -3.63 10.09 -0.02
C THR A 349 -2.59 11.00 -0.71
N ARG A 350 -1.57 11.41 0.04
CA ARG A 350 -0.47 12.31 -0.36
C ARG A 350 0.89 11.70 -0.04
N VAL A 351 1.97 12.20 -0.63
CA VAL A 351 3.31 11.71 -0.26
C VAL A 351 3.64 12.11 1.19
N TRP A 352 4.10 11.16 2.00
CA TRP A 352 4.60 11.47 3.34
C TRP A 352 5.96 12.16 3.27
N ARG A 353 6.15 13.20 4.07
CA ARG A 353 7.42 13.92 4.27
C ARG A 353 7.70 14.17 5.74
N SER A 354 8.99 14.21 6.07
CA SER A 354 9.44 14.64 7.40
C SER A 354 8.95 16.08 7.70
N PRO A 355 8.42 16.36 8.90
CA PRO A 355 8.03 17.71 9.30
C PRO A 355 9.24 18.62 9.61
N LEU A 356 10.45 18.05 9.67
CA LEU A 356 11.70 18.77 9.93
C LEU A 356 12.10 19.66 8.74
N ARG A 357 12.71 20.81 9.05
CA ARG A 357 13.01 21.90 8.08
C ARG A 357 14.47 21.90 7.56
N ASP A 358 15.28 20.94 8.01
CA ASP A 358 16.72 20.79 7.73
C ASP A 358 17.02 19.77 6.61
N ARG A 359 16.00 19.37 5.85
CA ARG A 359 16.02 18.26 4.88
C ARG A 359 14.88 18.39 3.88
N LYS A 360 14.83 17.49 2.90
CA LYS A 360 13.65 17.25 2.05
C LYS A 360 12.40 17.04 2.94
N GLY A 361 11.53 18.04 3.01
CA GLY A 361 10.53 18.13 4.08
C GLY A 361 9.12 18.52 3.64
N LYS A 362 8.23 18.49 4.62
CA LYS A 362 6.81 18.86 4.53
C LYS A 362 6.63 20.35 4.28
N TYR A 363 7.41 21.19 4.96
CA TYR A 363 7.25 22.66 4.94
C TYR A 363 8.37 23.42 4.22
N SER A 364 9.46 22.75 3.86
CA SER A 364 10.59 23.35 3.14
C SER A 364 11.46 22.29 2.45
N GLU A 365 12.31 22.75 1.54
CA GLU A 365 13.41 21.94 1.01
C GLU A 365 14.67 22.01 1.89
N ASP A 366 15.57 21.06 1.67
CA ASP A 366 16.91 21.03 2.24
C ASP A 366 17.70 22.29 1.82
N PRO A 367 18.18 23.11 2.78
CA PRO A 367 19.02 24.28 2.49
C PRO A 367 20.29 23.97 1.68
N ALA A 368 20.81 22.74 1.74
CA ALA A 368 21.96 22.29 0.95
C ALA A 368 21.61 21.87 -0.49
N GLN A 369 20.33 21.79 -0.86
CA GLN A 369 19.85 21.34 -2.18
C GLN A 369 19.08 22.43 -2.96
N LEU A 370 19.12 23.69 -2.52
CA LEU A 370 18.37 24.78 -3.13
C LEU A 370 18.74 25.03 -4.61
N ASP A 371 20.02 24.85 -4.97
CA ASP A 371 20.50 24.93 -6.37
C ASP A 371 20.39 23.58 -7.14
N SER A 372 19.63 22.61 -6.62
CA SER A 372 19.43 21.29 -7.23
C SER A 372 17.96 20.83 -7.20
N PRO A 373 17.09 21.38 -8.07
CA PRO A 373 15.67 21.03 -8.12
C PRO A 373 15.37 19.55 -8.35
N GLN A 374 16.31 18.79 -8.94
CA GLN A 374 16.19 17.35 -9.08
C GLN A 374 16.20 16.59 -7.74
N HIS A 375 16.71 17.20 -6.67
CA HIS A 375 16.74 16.61 -5.32
C HIS A 375 15.57 17.08 -4.43
N TRP A 376 14.74 18.02 -4.87
CA TRP A 376 13.62 18.54 -4.08
C TRP A 376 12.55 17.46 -3.76
N GLY A 377 11.79 17.68 -2.68
CA GLY A 377 10.65 16.87 -2.25
C GLY A 377 9.30 17.37 -2.76
N HIS A 378 9.18 18.67 -3.05
CA HIS A 378 7.94 19.32 -3.46
C HIS A 378 6.81 19.18 -2.41
N GLY A 379 7.16 19.22 -1.13
CA GLY A 379 6.21 19.06 -0.01
C GLY A 379 5.50 17.69 0.02
N GLU A 380 4.36 17.66 0.69
CA GLU A 380 3.39 16.55 0.71
C GLU A 380 2.34 16.76 -0.40
N PHE A 381 2.76 16.68 -1.66
CA PHE A 381 1.85 16.73 -2.81
C PHE A 381 0.88 15.54 -2.85
N ILE A 382 -0.32 15.78 -3.38
CA ILE A 382 -1.38 14.77 -3.50
C ILE A 382 -1.09 13.89 -4.73
N PHE A 383 -1.34 12.58 -4.62
CA PHE A 383 -1.05 11.66 -5.72
C PHE A 383 -2.15 11.57 -6.78
N GLU A 384 -3.41 11.72 -6.36
CA GLU A 384 -4.63 11.73 -7.19
C GLU A 384 -5.64 12.71 -6.56
N PRO A 385 -6.01 13.83 -7.22
CA PRO A 385 -6.88 14.83 -6.61
C PRO A 385 -8.30 14.33 -6.33
N VAL A 386 -8.89 14.81 -5.23
CA VAL A 386 -10.28 14.53 -4.81
C VAL A 386 -11.17 15.78 -4.76
N CYS A 387 -10.64 16.92 -5.24
CA CYS A 387 -11.35 18.20 -5.32
C CYS A 387 -12.44 18.26 -6.40
N ALA A 388 -13.27 19.30 -6.32
CA ALA A 388 -14.35 19.57 -7.27
C ALA A 388 -13.84 19.64 -8.72
N GLY A 389 -14.39 18.79 -9.59
CA GLY A 389 -13.99 18.67 -10.99
C GLY A 389 -12.85 17.70 -11.29
N SER A 390 -12.26 17.03 -10.28
CA SER A 390 -11.29 15.94 -10.53
C SER A 390 -11.96 14.71 -11.16
N LEU A 391 -11.18 13.87 -11.86
CA LEU A 391 -11.68 12.63 -12.46
C LEU A 391 -12.25 11.67 -11.40
N GLN A 392 -11.59 11.55 -10.25
CA GLN A 392 -12.06 10.76 -9.12
C GLN A 392 -13.32 11.36 -8.46
N TYR A 393 -13.40 12.68 -8.33
CA TYR A 393 -14.56 13.36 -7.72
C TYR A 393 -15.82 13.31 -8.60
N GLU A 394 -15.70 13.51 -9.91
CA GLU A 394 -16.82 13.39 -10.84
C GLU A 394 -17.27 11.93 -11.04
N TRP A 395 -16.33 10.98 -10.98
CA TRP A 395 -16.66 9.55 -10.86
C TRP A 395 -17.44 9.25 -9.58
N LEU A 396 -16.99 9.78 -8.44
CA LEU A 396 -17.64 9.60 -7.13
C LEU A 396 -19.05 10.19 -7.10
N LYS A 397 -19.23 11.42 -7.60
CA LYS A 397 -20.57 12.01 -7.81
C LYS A 397 -21.48 11.11 -8.64
N THR A 398 -20.94 10.52 -9.71
CA THR A 398 -21.69 9.58 -10.55
C THR A 398 -22.04 8.28 -9.80
N GLU A 399 -21.15 7.80 -8.92
CA GLU A 399 -21.32 6.60 -8.10
C GLU A 399 -22.37 6.77 -6.99
N LEU A 400 -22.33 7.87 -6.24
CA LEU A 400 -23.27 8.17 -5.14
C LEU A 400 -24.73 8.33 -5.61
N LEU A 401 -24.95 8.58 -6.91
CA LEU A 401 -26.28 8.68 -7.51
C LEU A 401 -26.85 7.31 -7.97
N LYS A 402 -26.06 6.23 -7.94
CA LYS A 402 -26.47 4.90 -8.45
C LYS A 402 -27.46 4.18 -7.52
N PRO A 403 -28.35 3.34 -8.07
CA PRO A 403 -29.25 2.49 -7.28
C PRO A 403 -28.53 1.61 -6.27
N GLU A 404 -27.33 1.11 -6.60
CA GLU A 404 -26.51 0.23 -5.75
C GLU A 404 -26.02 0.91 -4.48
N PHE A 405 -25.71 2.22 -4.55
CA PHE A 405 -25.39 3.02 -3.37
C PHE A 405 -26.66 3.44 -2.62
N ARG A 406 -27.64 4.00 -3.34
CA ARG A 406 -28.88 4.55 -2.77
C ARG A 406 -29.82 3.51 -2.11
N ARG A 407 -29.62 2.21 -2.38
CA ARG A 407 -30.41 1.11 -1.80
C ARG A 407 -29.60 0.22 -0.84
N ALA A 408 -28.30 0.47 -0.66
CA ALA A 408 -27.53 -0.26 0.33
C ALA A 408 -27.94 0.18 1.74
N ARG A 409 -28.03 -0.78 2.65
CA ARG A 409 -28.37 -0.54 4.06
C ARG A 409 -27.21 0.13 4.79
N TYR A 410 -25.98 -0.17 4.37
CA TYR A 410 -24.76 0.46 4.87
C TYR A 410 -23.97 1.06 3.70
N ARG A 411 -23.80 2.38 3.72
CA ARG A 411 -23.03 3.15 2.74
C ARG A 411 -21.69 3.54 3.34
N ILE A 412 -20.62 2.91 2.88
CA ILE A 412 -19.28 3.02 3.44
C ILE A 412 -18.32 3.56 2.39
N VAL A 413 -17.59 4.61 2.75
CA VAL A 413 -16.44 5.12 1.99
C VAL A 413 -15.16 4.76 2.73
N MET A 414 -14.11 4.42 1.99
CA MET A 414 -12.81 4.07 2.51
C MET A 414 -11.73 4.77 1.69
N LEU A 415 -10.82 5.43 2.39
CA LEU A 415 -9.66 6.15 1.85
C LEU A 415 -8.57 6.11 2.92
N HIS A 416 -7.30 6.31 2.57
CA HIS A 416 -6.26 6.19 3.58
C HIS A 416 -6.10 7.45 4.46
N HIS A 417 -6.09 8.64 3.86
CA HIS A 417 -5.83 9.87 4.61
C HIS A 417 -7.07 10.35 5.39
N PRO A 418 -6.93 10.68 6.69
CA PRO A 418 -8.05 11.10 7.53
C PRO A 418 -8.62 12.46 7.09
N LEU A 419 -9.96 12.57 7.10
CA LEU A 419 -10.65 13.87 7.02
C LEU A 419 -10.74 14.54 8.41
N HIS A 420 -10.91 13.72 9.44
CA HIS A 420 -10.94 14.11 10.84
C HIS A 420 -10.00 13.21 11.63
N GLY A 421 -9.25 13.75 12.58
CA GLY A 421 -8.18 12.99 13.24
C GLY A 421 -7.40 13.76 14.30
N LEU A 422 -7.05 13.08 15.39
CA LEU A 422 -6.16 13.63 16.42
C LEU A 422 -4.67 13.47 16.09
N GLY A 423 -4.33 12.76 15.01
CA GLY A 423 -2.97 12.37 14.65
C GLY A 423 -1.97 13.49 14.39
N GLY A 424 -0.69 13.12 14.27
CA GLY A 424 0.37 14.03 13.81
C GLY A 424 0.39 14.25 12.29
N ASN A 425 0.03 13.24 11.49
CA ASN A 425 0.20 13.27 10.03
C ASN A 425 -0.98 13.93 9.27
N ILE A 426 -2.14 14.11 9.92
CA ILE A 426 -3.30 14.80 9.32
C ILE A 426 -2.99 16.25 8.93
N VAL A 427 -2.05 16.93 9.61
CA VAL A 427 -1.56 18.25 9.17
C VAL A 427 -0.35 18.11 8.24
N PRO A 428 -0.21 18.94 7.19
CA PRO A 428 -1.00 20.14 6.85
C PRO A 428 -2.40 19.84 6.28
N PRO A 429 -3.24 20.85 6.00
CA PRO A 429 -4.44 20.67 5.16
C PRO A 429 -4.19 19.82 3.90
N PHE A 430 -5.18 19.03 3.47
CA PHE A 430 -5.08 18.15 2.32
C PHE A 430 -5.29 18.93 1.02
N CYS A 431 -4.29 19.72 0.63
CA CYS A 431 -4.25 20.46 -0.63
C CYS A 431 -2.86 20.35 -1.28
N ASP A 432 -2.75 20.76 -2.53
CA ASP A 432 -1.46 20.79 -3.22
C ASP A 432 -0.53 21.89 -2.65
N PRO A 433 0.77 21.60 -2.45
CA PRO A 433 1.70 22.52 -1.79
C PRO A 433 2.03 23.75 -2.65
N VAL A 434 1.68 24.93 -2.14
CA VAL A 434 2.01 26.22 -2.76
C VAL A 434 3.44 26.60 -2.40
N ALA A 435 4.34 26.53 -3.38
CA ALA A 435 5.74 26.90 -3.23
C ALA A 435 5.92 28.42 -3.03
N ASP A 436 6.73 28.79 -2.04
CA ASP A 436 7.28 30.13 -1.84
C ASP A 436 8.81 30.05 -1.96
N ILE A 437 9.38 30.83 -2.90
CA ILE A 437 10.80 30.79 -3.26
C ILE A 437 11.43 32.15 -2.97
N THR A 438 12.01 32.27 -1.77
CA THR A 438 12.78 33.46 -1.38
C THR A 438 14.12 33.49 -2.12
N ARG A 439 14.52 34.65 -2.64
CA ARG A 439 15.82 34.87 -3.29
C ARG A 439 16.65 35.93 -2.57
N ASP A 440 17.95 35.98 -2.85
CA ASP A 440 18.83 37.08 -2.43
C ASP A 440 18.92 38.19 -3.49
N ASP A 441 19.66 39.27 -3.18
CA ASP A 441 19.83 40.43 -4.07
C ASP A 441 20.60 40.07 -5.36
N GLN A 442 21.24 38.90 -5.41
CA GLN A 442 21.90 38.34 -6.59
C GLN A 442 21.01 37.36 -7.36
N GLY A 443 19.75 37.18 -6.93
CA GLY A 443 18.76 36.31 -7.56
C GLY A 443 18.89 34.82 -7.25
N ARG A 444 19.84 34.40 -6.39
CA ARG A 444 20.03 32.99 -5.99
C ARG A 444 18.93 32.55 -5.03
N ILE A 445 18.63 31.25 -4.97
CA ILE A 445 17.58 30.73 -4.08
C ILE A 445 18.11 30.71 -2.64
N LYS A 446 17.40 31.40 -1.75
CA LYS A 446 17.71 31.50 -0.31
C LYS A 446 16.88 30.53 0.53
N ALA A 447 15.67 30.22 0.08
CA ALA A 447 14.81 29.19 0.66
C ALA A 447 13.72 28.77 -0.34
N VAL A 448 13.28 27.51 -0.25
CA VAL A 448 12.00 27.04 -0.80
C VAL A 448 11.16 26.56 0.37
N ARG A 449 9.92 27.06 0.47
CA ARG A 449 8.93 26.72 1.50
C ARG A 449 7.63 26.27 0.86
N TYR A 450 6.83 25.49 1.59
CA TYR A 450 5.54 25.00 1.14
C TYR A 450 4.44 25.42 2.11
N ARG A 451 3.46 26.16 1.59
CA ARG A 451 2.22 26.52 2.28
C ARG A 451 1.08 25.65 1.77
N TYR A 452 0.12 25.36 2.64
CA TYR A 452 -1.03 24.51 2.35
C TYR A 452 -2.30 25.26 2.76
N PRO A 453 -2.91 26.06 1.86
CA PRO A 453 -4.03 26.92 2.23
C PRO A 453 -5.23 26.10 2.70
N LYS A 454 -5.74 26.35 3.92
CA LYS A 454 -6.87 25.59 4.48
C LYS A 454 -8.15 25.72 3.64
N ALA A 455 -8.32 26.85 2.95
CA ALA A 455 -9.38 27.09 1.99
C ALA A 455 -9.27 26.26 0.68
N GLN A 456 -8.22 25.45 0.52
CA GLN A 456 -8.01 24.53 -0.62
C GLN A 456 -8.01 23.05 -0.18
N ASP A 457 -8.32 22.75 1.08
CA ASP A 457 -8.38 21.38 1.59
C ASP A 457 -9.48 20.58 0.85
N GLN A 458 -9.06 19.61 0.05
CA GLN A 458 -9.94 18.84 -0.83
C GLN A 458 -10.81 17.84 -0.04
N LEU A 459 -10.37 17.44 1.15
CA LEU A 459 -11.11 16.51 2.01
C LEU A 459 -12.21 17.24 2.77
N LEU A 460 -11.90 18.37 3.38
CA LEU A 460 -12.84 19.13 4.22
C LEU A 460 -13.81 19.99 3.41
N ASN A 461 -13.37 20.61 2.31
CA ASN A 461 -14.21 21.56 1.56
C ASN A 461 -15.02 20.91 0.42
N ASP A 462 -14.48 19.89 -0.26
CA ASP A 462 -15.15 19.23 -1.39
C ASP A 462 -15.70 17.85 -1.02
N LEU A 463 -14.84 16.94 -0.53
CA LEU A 463 -15.23 15.54 -0.33
C LEU A 463 -16.25 15.38 0.82
N LYS A 464 -15.98 15.92 2.00
CA LYS A 464 -16.87 15.79 3.18
C LYS A 464 -18.31 16.23 2.87
N PRO A 465 -18.59 17.44 2.36
CA PRO A 465 -19.96 17.85 2.01
C PRO A 465 -20.62 16.95 0.96
N LEU A 466 -19.85 16.43 -0.01
CA LEU A 466 -20.39 15.49 -1.01
C LEU A 466 -20.84 14.16 -0.37
N LEU A 467 -20.03 13.59 0.53
CA LEU A 467 -20.34 12.33 1.20
C LEU A 467 -21.55 12.45 2.15
N GLU A 468 -21.58 13.51 2.94
CA GLU A 468 -22.66 13.80 3.90
C GLU A 468 -23.99 14.05 3.18
N ALA A 469 -23.98 14.84 2.09
CA ALA A 469 -25.18 15.13 1.31
C ALA A 469 -25.80 13.89 0.62
N HIS A 470 -25.04 12.80 0.47
CA HIS A 470 -25.53 11.51 -0.04
C HIS A 470 -25.78 10.48 1.09
N GLY A 471 -25.54 10.85 2.35
CA GLY A 471 -25.78 10.02 3.52
C GLY A 471 -24.83 8.82 3.63
N VAL A 472 -23.54 9.02 3.38
CA VAL A 472 -22.52 8.04 3.80
C VAL A 472 -22.59 7.86 5.32
N GLN A 473 -22.62 6.61 5.78
CA GLN A 473 -22.77 6.28 7.22
C GLN A 473 -21.41 6.08 7.90
N LEU A 474 -20.41 5.59 7.17
CA LEU A 474 -19.04 5.43 7.65
C LEU A 474 -18.03 5.93 6.61
N VAL A 475 -17.03 6.68 7.08
CA VAL A 475 -15.78 6.96 6.37
C VAL A 475 -14.63 6.33 7.17
N LEU A 476 -13.99 5.32 6.59
CA LEU A 476 -12.93 4.50 7.20
C LEU A 476 -11.55 4.91 6.66
N PHE A 477 -10.59 5.13 7.56
CA PHE A 477 -9.23 5.61 7.21
C PHE A 477 -8.15 5.17 8.22
N GLY A 478 -6.92 5.63 7.99
CA GLY A 478 -5.71 5.25 8.72
C GLY A 478 -4.72 6.41 8.90
N HIS A 479 -3.45 6.20 8.54
CA HIS A 479 -2.38 7.19 8.34
C HIS A 479 -1.76 7.84 9.59
N SER A 480 -2.48 7.91 10.71
CA SER A 480 -1.97 8.49 11.96
C SER A 480 -1.55 7.44 13.00
N HIS A 481 -1.86 6.17 12.73
CA HIS A 481 -1.55 5.02 13.57
C HIS A 481 -2.18 5.18 14.96
N LEU A 482 -3.49 5.43 14.96
CA LEU A 482 -4.36 5.55 16.11
C LEU A 482 -5.58 4.63 15.99
N TRP A 483 -6.33 4.49 17.07
CA TRP A 483 -7.78 4.41 16.98
C TRP A 483 -8.36 5.74 17.42
N ASN A 484 -9.31 6.30 16.67
CA ASN A 484 -10.13 7.44 17.09
C ASN A 484 -11.45 7.44 16.29
N ARG A 485 -12.47 8.09 16.83
CA ARG A 485 -13.78 8.22 16.18
C ARG A 485 -14.32 9.64 16.30
N PHE A 486 -14.96 10.12 15.23
CA PHE A 486 -15.76 11.35 15.20
C PHE A 486 -17.13 11.05 14.58
N ASP A 487 -18.08 11.96 14.76
CA ASP A 487 -19.32 11.96 13.99
C ASP A 487 -19.74 13.38 13.58
N SER A 488 -20.49 13.43 12.48
CA SER A 488 -21.06 14.65 11.91
C SER A 488 -22.47 14.32 11.43
N GLY A 489 -23.45 14.54 12.31
CA GLY A 489 -24.85 14.21 12.08
C GLY A 489 -25.13 12.71 12.03
N ALA A 490 -25.03 12.12 10.83
CA ALA A 490 -25.25 10.69 10.57
C ALA A 490 -24.05 10.01 9.88
N THR A 491 -22.93 10.72 9.73
CA THR A 491 -21.70 10.19 9.14
C THR A 491 -20.66 10.00 10.25
N HIS A 492 -20.21 8.76 10.45
CA HIS A 492 -19.10 8.43 11.35
C HIS A 492 -17.76 8.45 10.60
N TYR A 493 -16.72 8.90 11.29
CA TYR A 493 -15.34 8.92 10.83
C TYR A 493 -14.52 8.04 11.79
N LEU A 494 -13.80 7.04 11.27
CA LEU A 494 -13.13 6.03 12.09
C LEU A 494 -11.70 5.74 11.60
N GLU A 495 -10.73 5.93 12.49
CA GLU A 495 -9.38 5.39 12.36
C GLU A 495 -9.27 4.08 13.15
N THR A 496 -8.60 3.06 12.60
CA THR A 496 -8.42 1.75 13.26
C THR A 496 -7.05 1.13 12.94
N ALA A 497 -6.03 1.98 13.06
CA ALA A 497 -4.66 1.83 12.58
C ALA A 497 -3.61 1.45 13.66
N ASN A 498 -3.98 1.43 14.95
CA ASN A 498 -3.01 1.22 16.03
C ASN A 498 -2.54 -0.25 16.16
N VAL A 499 -1.56 -0.65 15.35
CA VAL A 499 -1.08 -2.05 15.24
C VAL A 499 0.44 -2.25 15.41
N GLY A 500 1.15 -1.31 16.04
CA GLY A 500 2.49 -1.57 16.58
C GLY A 500 3.37 -0.35 16.87
N ASN A 501 2.97 0.82 16.39
CA ASN A 501 3.49 2.13 16.78
C ASN A 501 2.34 3.15 16.78
N THR A 502 2.64 4.41 17.08
CA THR A 502 1.72 5.53 16.88
C THR A 502 2.48 6.82 16.54
N PHE A 503 1.87 7.74 15.80
CA PHE A 503 2.38 9.10 15.60
C PHE A 503 1.85 10.10 16.64
N GLY A 504 1.14 9.61 17.67
CA GLY A 504 0.61 10.42 18.76
C GLY A 504 -0.74 11.07 18.45
N ALA A 505 -1.54 11.26 19.51
CA ALA A 505 -2.79 12.01 19.48
C ALA A 505 -2.60 13.35 20.18
N TYR A 506 -2.95 14.43 19.49
CA TYR A 506 -2.69 15.80 19.91
C TYR A 506 -3.99 16.46 20.36
N THR A 507 -4.31 16.34 21.64
CA THR A 507 -5.48 16.95 22.30
C THR A 507 -5.20 17.14 23.78
N GLY A 508 -6.14 17.70 24.56
CA GLY A 508 -6.01 17.84 26.02
C GLY A 508 -4.84 18.73 26.48
N GLY A 509 -4.33 19.62 25.61
CA GLY A 509 -3.16 20.47 25.85
C GLY A 509 -1.87 19.99 25.19
N ALA A 510 -1.85 18.82 24.53
CA ALA A 510 -0.72 18.39 23.71
C ALA A 510 -0.77 19.03 22.30
N GLU A 511 0.31 19.71 21.89
CA GLU A 511 0.45 20.37 20.58
C GLU A 511 1.41 19.64 19.63
N ARG A 512 1.16 19.78 18.32
CA ARG A 512 1.99 19.30 17.22
C ARG A 512 3.22 20.18 17.03
N GLU A 513 4.33 19.83 17.68
CA GLU A 513 5.55 20.66 17.83
C GLU A 513 6.17 21.19 16.52
N ASN A 514 6.16 20.41 15.43
CA ASN A 514 6.91 20.72 14.21
C ASN A 514 6.08 21.47 13.14
N VAL A 515 4.98 22.10 13.54
CA VAL A 515 4.07 22.85 12.68
C VAL A 515 4.53 24.32 12.51
N PRO A 516 4.30 24.99 11.36
CA PRO A 516 4.58 26.42 11.21
C PRO A 516 3.69 27.32 12.10
N ASP A 517 4.14 28.55 12.33
CA ASP A 517 3.42 29.56 13.11
C ASP A 517 2.43 30.33 12.21
N GLU A 518 1.57 29.60 11.49
CA GLU A 518 0.59 30.12 10.52
C GLU A 518 -0.82 29.60 10.87
N ALA A 519 -1.84 30.46 10.70
CA ALA A 519 -3.20 30.22 11.20
C ALA A 519 -3.94 29.03 10.55
N ASP A 520 -3.50 28.58 9.37
CA ASP A 520 -4.11 27.46 8.64
C ASP A 520 -3.78 26.08 9.25
N TYR A 521 -2.78 26.00 10.14
CA TYR A 521 -2.33 24.73 10.72
C TYR A 521 -2.86 24.49 12.14
N CYS A 522 -3.67 23.43 12.29
CA CYS A 522 -4.22 23.01 13.57
C CYS A 522 -3.15 22.37 14.49
N ARG A 523 -2.84 23.01 15.62
CA ARG A 523 -1.81 22.54 16.57
C ARG A 523 -2.29 21.47 17.54
N ALA A 524 -3.54 21.54 17.99
CA ALA A 524 -4.17 20.56 18.86
C ALA A 524 -5.65 20.39 18.48
N GLY A 525 -6.20 19.21 18.72
CA GLY A 525 -7.52 18.80 18.26
C GLY A 525 -7.56 18.42 16.78
N ASP A 526 -8.78 18.32 16.28
CA ASP A 526 -9.10 17.99 14.90
C ASP A 526 -8.98 19.22 13.96
N PRO A 527 -8.26 19.13 12.82
CA PRO A 527 -8.21 20.22 11.84
C PRO A 527 -9.57 20.57 11.22
N GLY A 528 -10.49 19.61 11.15
CA GLY A 528 -11.86 19.81 10.67
C GLY A 528 -12.81 20.46 11.70
N GLY A 529 -12.40 20.58 12.96
CA GLY A 529 -13.18 21.20 14.03
C GLY A 529 -14.26 20.32 14.67
N LEU A 530 -14.18 18.98 14.54
CA LEU A 530 -15.05 18.05 15.28
C LEU A 530 -14.44 17.66 16.63
N GLU A 531 -15.27 17.49 17.65
CA GLU A 531 -14.86 16.90 18.92
C GLU A 531 -14.72 15.37 18.79
N PRO A 532 -13.65 14.75 19.32
CA PRO A 532 -13.44 13.30 19.24
C PRO A 532 -14.33 12.56 20.24
N VAL A 533 -14.92 11.44 19.81
CA VAL A 533 -15.90 10.71 20.61
C VAL A 533 -15.22 9.73 21.57
N VAL A 534 -15.60 9.80 22.85
CA VAL A 534 -15.14 8.87 23.88
C VAL A 534 -15.72 7.47 23.65
N PRO A 535 -14.91 6.39 23.68
CA PRO A 535 -15.37 5.00 23.59
C PRO A 535 -16.50 4.67 24.57
N THR A 536 -17.54 3.97 24.08
CA THR A 536 -18.81 3.79 24.81
C THR A 536 -18.85 2.63 25.80
N LEU A 537 -17.89 1.70 25.78
CA LEU A 537 -17.93 0.46 26.60
C LEU A 537 -16.87 0.42 27.70
N ALA A 538 -15.60 0.66 27.36
CA ALA A 538 -14.46 0.55 28.26
C ALA A 538 -13.27 1.42 27.77
N PRO A 539 -13.43 2.76 27.71
CA PRO A 539 -12.40 3.67 27.23
C PRO A 539 -11.09 3.49 28.02
N LEU A 540 -9.96 3.64 27.32
CA LEU A 540 -8.67 3.81 27.98
C LEU A 540 -8.69 5.10 28.82
N THR A 541 -7.89 5.16 29.87
CA THR A 541 -7.80 6.33 30.74
C THR A 541 -6.40 6.93 30.77
N ASP A 542 -6.34 8.23 31.07
CA ASP A 542 -5.09 8.95 31.32
C ASP A 542 -4.50 8.67 32.73
N ALA A 543 -3.39 9.33 33.05
CA ALA A 543 -2.75 9.25 34.37
C ALA A 543 -3.59 9.83 35.53
N HIS A 544 -4.74 10.44 35.24
CA HIS A 544 -5.71 11.01 36.18
C HIS A 544 -7.06 10.26 36.17
N GLY A 545 -7.13 9.12 35.48
CA GLY A 545 -8.35 8.30 35.38
C GLY A 545 -9.43 8.86 34.46
N GLN A 546 -9.14 9.91 33.67
CA GLN A 546 -10.08 10.50 32.73
C GLN A 546 -10.12 9.68 31.43
N PRO A 547 -11.31 9.44 30.84
CA PRO A 547 -11.44 8.61 29.64
C PRO A 547 -10.90 9.32 28.40
N LEU A 548 -10.07 8.62 27.63
CA LEU A 548 -9.45 9.09 26.41
C LEU A 548 -10.32 8.82 25.18
N PRO A 549 -10.53 9.78 24.27
CA PRO A 549 -11.30 9.59 23.04
C PRO A 549 -10.46 8.97 21.89
N TYR A 550 -9.40 8.24 22.23
CA TYR A 550 -8.48 7.61 21.29
C TYR A 550 -7.71 6.44 21.93
N LEU A 551 -7.07 5.63 21.08
CA LEU A 551 -6.02 4.68 21.46
C LEU A 551 -4.75 5.05 20.69
N ALA A 552 -3.68 5.36 21.43
CA ALA A 552 -2.35 5.65 20.92
C ALA A 552 -1.33 4.86 21.75
N SER A 553 -0.85 3.71 21.26
CA SER A 553 -0.03 2.81 22.06
C SER A 553 0.90 1.90 21.25
N ASN A 554 2.11 1.69 21.76
CA ASN A 554 3.07 0.73 21.22
C ASN A 554 2.93 -0.68 21.86
N THR A 555 2.03 -0.87 22.83
CA THR A 555 1.80 -2.16 23.52
C THR A 555 0.36 -2.66 23.42
N ILE A 556 -0.63 -1.76 23.28
CA ILE A 556 -2.04 -2.10 23.13
C ILE A 556 -2.42 -1.94 21.66
N THR A 557 -2.98 -2.97 21.03
CA THR A 557 -3.43 -2.93 19.63
C THR A 557 -4.95 -2.89 19.49
N ALA A 558 -5.46 -2.21 18.46
CA ALA A 558 -6.89 -2.06 18.17
C ALA A 558 -7.30 -2.79 16.88
N PHE A 559 -8.51 -3.36 16.85
CA PHE A 559 -9.20 -3.77 15.62
C PHE A 559 -10.70 -3.52 15.71
N SER A 560 -11.36 -3.28 14.58
CA SER A 560 -12.79 -2.93 14.54
C SER A 560 -13.57 -3.91 13.66
N ILE A 561 -14.74 -4.36 14.11
CA ILE A 561 -15.58 -5.34 13.41
C ILE A 561 -16.96 -4.74 13.16
N LEU A 562 -17.40 -4.72 11.89
CA LEU A 562 -18.78 -4.42 11.49
C LEU A 562 -19.59 -5.72 11.41
N GLU A 563 -20.70 -5.80 12.15
CA GLU A 563 -21.67 -6.88 12.04
C GLU A 563 -22.92 -6.40 11.28
N THR A 564 -23.14 -6.90 10.05
CA THR A 564 -24.19 -6.37 9.15
C THR A 564 -25.62 -6.78 9.55
N ALA A 565 -25.77 -7.68 10.53
CA ALA A 565 -27.09 -8.11 11.00
C ALA A 565 -27.84 -6.95 11.69
N ASN A 566 -27.16 -6.27 12.61
CA ASN A 566 -27.65 -5.12 13.38
C ASN A 566 -27.08 -3.78 12.89
N GLY A 567 -25.94 -3.78 12.19
CA GLY A 567 -25.25 -2.56 11.76
C GLY A 567 -24.27 -2.01 12.78
N THR A 568 -23.93 -2.80 13.81
CA THR A 568 -23.04 -2.39 14.88
C THR A 568 -21.58 -2.53 14.46
N ILE A 569 -20.79 -1.49 14.70
CA ILE A 569 -19.33 -1.56 14.71
C ILE A 569 -18.90 -1.69 16.17
N THR A 570 -18.14 -2.74 16.48
CA THR A 570 -17.50 -2.92 17.80
C THR A 570 -15.99 -2.83 17.64
N SER A 571 -15.35 -2.00 18.46
CA SER A 571 -13.89 -1.84 18.50
C SER A 571 -13.31 -2.60 19.69
N TYR A 572 -12.23 -3.33 19.45
CA TYR A 572 -11.58 -4.23 20.40
C TYR A 572 -10.12 -3.84 20.62
N ALA A 573 -9.68 -3.87 21.88
CA ALA A 573 -8.31 -3.61 22.31
C ALA A 573 -7.68 -4.87 22.91
N PHE A 574 -6.38 -5.07 22.68
CA PHE A 574 -5.59 -6.13 23.30
C PHE A 574 -4.21 -5.62 23.71
N ASP A 575 -3.88 -5.73 25.00
CA ASP A 575 -2.55 -5.41 25.51
C ASP A 575 -1.58 -6.57 25.27
N THR A 576 -0.70 -6.40 24.30
CA THR A 576 0.33 -7.39 23.97
C THR A 576 1.40 -7.54 25.06
N GLY A 577 1.57 -6.54 25.93
CA GLY A 577 2.43 -6.60 27.11
C GLY A 577 1.90 -7.54 28.20
N HIS A 578 0.59 -7.81 28.21
CA HIS A 578 -0.08 -8.78 29.07
C HIS A 578 -0.67 -9.90 28.21
N PRO A 579 0.14 -10.82 27.66
CA PRO A 579 -0.29 -11.70 26.57
C PRO A 579 -1.29 -12.81 26.93
N ASP A 580 -1.56 -13.01 28.23
CA ASP A 580 -2.66 -13.84 28.77
C ASP A 580 -3.93 -13.03 29.09
N GLY A 581 -3.89 -11.71 28.92
CA GLY A 581 -5.00 -10.81 29.13
C GLY A 581 -6.15 -11.05 28.13
N PRO A 582 -7.38 -10.64 28.49
CA PRO A 582 -8.52 -10.70 27.59
C PRO A 582 -8.36 -9.70 26.43
N VAL A 583 -9.09 -9.95 25.35
CA VAL A 583 -9.43 -8.92 24.37
C VAL A 583 -10.65 -8.17 24.90
N VAL A 584 -10.60 -6.84 24.93
CA VAL A 584 -11.63 -5.99 25.54
C VAL A 584 -12.36 -5.20 24.45
N ALA A 585 -13.68 -5.37 24.35
CA ALA A 585 -14.51 -4.46 23.55
C ALA A 585 -14.59 -3.11 24.28
N PHE A 586 -14.14 -2.03 23.64
CA PHE A 586 -13.97 -0.72 24.29
C PHE A 586 -14.88 0.37 23.72
N ASP A 587 -15.28 0.27 22.45
CA ASP A 587 -16.28 1.13 21.82
C ASP A 587 -17.30 0.29 21.04
N ALA A 588 -18.55 0.73 21.00
CA ALA A 588 -19.55 0.26 20.04
C ALA A 588 -20.53 1.37 19.64
N PHE A 589 -20.88 1.40 18.35
CA PHE A 589 -21.85 2.31 17.75
C PHE A 589 -22.57 1.63 16.56
N ALA A 590 -23.60 2.25 15.99
CA ALA A 590 -24.41 1.68 14.90
C ALA A 590 -24.45 2.60 13.67
N LEU A 591 -24.59 2.01 12.48
CA LEU A 591 -24.71 2.67 11.17
C LEU A 591 -26.16 2.76 10.66
#